data_AF-A0A6N7M583-F1
#
_entry.id   AF-A0A6N7M583-F1
#
_cell.length_a   1.000
_cell.length_b   1.000
_cell.length_c   1.000
_cell.angle_alpha   90.00
_cell.angle_beta   90.00
_cell.angle_gamma   90.00
#
_symmetry.space_group_name_H-M   'P 1'
#
loop_
_entity.id
_entity.type
_entity.pdbx_description
1 polymer ?
#
loop_
_entity_poly.entity_id
_entity_poly.type
_entity_poly.pdbx_seq_one_letter_code
_entity_poly.pdbx_strand_id
1 'polypeptide(L)'
;MAEKYKTLGLLRKTFKVLAFVAGGAGIIFFVIILIAGGTPETPRATSLLALALGVIYFILLYTVSEVLLLFSDIEENTRKTRELLERK
;
A
#
# COMPACT_ATOMS: atom_id res chain seq x y z
N MET A 1 15.07 -4.17 -20.46
CA MET A 1 13.89 -3.26 -20.31
C MET A 1 12.66 -4.02 -19.83
N ALA A 2 12.19 -5.06 -20.54
CA ALA A 2 11.04 -5.88 -20.11
C ALA A 2 11.11 -6.37 -18.65
N GLU A 3 12.30 -6.76 -18.20
CA GLU A 3 12.52 -7.23 -16.83
C GLU A 3 12.30 -6.13 -15.77
N LYS A 4 12.71 -4.88 -16.05
CA LYS A 4 12.45 -3.74 -15.14
C LYS A 4 10.96 -3.46 -14.95
N TYR A 5 10.15 -3.53 -16.01
CA TYR A 5 8.69 -3.37 -15.90
C TYR A 5 8.04 -4.51 -15.14
N LYS A 6 8.53 -5.73 -15.34
CA LYS A 6 8.06 -6.90 -14.59
C LYS A 6 8.35 -6.74 -13.10
N THR A 7 9.54 -6.25 -12.74
CA THR A 7 9.93 -5.94 -11.37
C THR A 7 9.09 -4.80 -10.78
N LEU A 8 8.84 -3.73 -11.53
CA LEU A 8 8.03 -2.60 -11.05
C LEU A 8 6.56 -2.99 -10.82
N GLY A 9 6.00 -3.78 -11.73
CA GLY A 9 4.65 -4.34 -11.60
C GLY A 9 4.53 -5.30 -10.42
N LEU A 10 5.55 -6.14 -10.18
CA LEU A 10 5.61 -7.00 -9.00
C LEU A 10 5.68 -6.16 -7.72
N LEU A 11 6.56 -5.16 -7.67
CA LEU A 11 6.73 -4.28 -6.52
C LEU A 11 5.43 -3.53 -6.17
N ARG A 12 4.75 -2.97 -7.17
CA ARG A 12 3.43 -2.35 -7.02
C ARG A 12 2.44 -3.33 -6.39
N LYS A 13 2.34 -4.55 -6.93
CA LYS A 13 1.42 -5.58 -6.43
C LYS A 13 1.74 -5.94 -4.97
N THR A 14 3.02 -6.07 -4.64
CA THR A 14 3.48 -6.33 -3.28
C THR A 14 3.06 -5.23 -2.31
N PHE A 15 3.32 -3.95 -2.63
CA PHE A 15 2.89 -2.84 -1.77
C PHE A 15 1.37 -2.78 -1.61
N LYS A 16 0.61 -3.02 -2.68
CA LYS A 16 -0.85 -3.06 -2.61
C LYS A 16 -1.34 -4.18 -1.68
N VAL A 17 -0.78 -5.39 -1.79
CA VAL A 17 -1.13 -6.50 -0.91
C VAL A 17 -0.75 -6.19 0.54
N LEU A 18 0.46 -5.67 0.78
CA LEU A 18 0.91 -5.28 2.12
C LEU A 18 0.02 -4.20 2.73
N ALA A 19 -0.48 -3.25 1.94
CA ALA A 19 -1.44 -2.26 2.42
C ALA A 19 -2.70 -2.92 2.99
N PHE A 20 -3.32 -3.83 2.24
CA PHE A 20 -4.51 -4.56 2.69
C PHE A 20 -4.21 -5.47 3.89
N VAL A 21 -3.05 -6.11 3.94
CA VAL A 21 -2.64 -6.91 5.09
C VAL A 21 -2.49 -6.04 6.33
N ALA A 22 -1.84 -4.88 6.23
CA ALA A 22 -1.65 -3.96 7.36
C ALA A 22 -2.99 -3.39 7.85
N GLY A 23 -3.85 -2.94 6.93
CA GLY A 23 -5.19 -2.45 7.27
C GLY A 23 -6.06 -3.52 7.90
N GLY A 24 -6.07 -4.73 7.32
CA GLY A 24 -6.80 -5.88 7.83
C GLY A 24 -6.32 -6.32 9.21
N ALA A 25 -5.00 -6.40 9.41
CA ALA A 25 -4.41 -6.72 10.72
C ALA A 25 -4.78 -5.67 11.78
N GLY A 26 -4.78 -4.38 11.42
CA GLY A 26 -5.23 -3.32 12.33
C GLY A 26 -6.68 -3.47 12.77
N ILE A 27 -7.58 -3.83 11.84
CA ILE A 27 -8.99 -4.12 12.17
C ILE A 27 -9.10 -5.36 13.08
N ILE A 28 -8.36 -6.42 12.77
CA ILE A 28 -8.36 -7.65 13.57
C ILE A 28 -7.90 -7.35 15.00
N PHE A 29 -6.77 -6.65 15.16
CA PHE A 29 -6.25 -6.30 16.49
C PHE A 29 -7.17 -5.33 17.23
N PHE A 30 -7.79 -4.38 16.54
CA PHE A 30 -8.81 -3.52 17.12
C PHE A 30 -9.93 -4.34 17.77
N VAL A 31 -10.51 -5.29 17.03
CA VAL A 31 -11.59 -6.14 17.54
C VAL A 31 -11.12 -7.02 18.71
N ILE A 32 -9.94 -7.65 18.60
CA ILE A 32 -9.38 -8.50 19.65
C ILE A 32 -9.18 -7.70 20.94
N ILE A 33 -8.52 -6.54 20.87
CA ILE A 33 -8.21 -5.72 22.05
C ILE A 33 -9.49 -5.11 22.63
N LEU A 34 -10.46 -4.74 21.79
CA LEU A 34 -11.72 -4.17 22.26
C LEU A 34 -12.53 -5.19 23.08
N ILE A 35 -12.57 -6.45 22.65
CA ILE A 35 -13.35 -7.52 23.30
C ILE A 35 -12.57 -8.14 24.47
N ALA A 36 -11.32 -8.54 24.24
CA ALA A 36 -10.51 -9.31 25.19
C ALA A 36 -9.62 -8.44 26.09
N GLY A 37 -9.47 -7.15 25.78
CA GLY A 37 -8.69 -6.21 26.59
C GLY A 37 -9.47 -5.61 27.77
N GLY A 38 -8.85 -4.65 28.45
CA GLY A 38 -9.38 -4.02 29.66
C GLY A 38 -8.59 -4.34 30.92
N THR A 39 -7.43 -4.99 30.79
CA THR A 39 -6.45 -5.10 31.87
C THR A 39 -5.58 -3.84 31.93
N PRO A 40 -4.85 -3.61 33.04
CA PRO A 40 -3.89 -2.51 33.12
C PRO A 40 -2.81 -2.57 32.03
N GLU A 41 -2.41 -3.77 31.60
CA GLU A 41 -1.38 -3.98 30.58
C GLU A 41 -1.91 -3.79 29.14
N THR A 42 -3.19 -4.09 28.89
CA THR A 42 -3.86 -3.84 27.61
C THR A 42 -5.15 -3.04 27.79
N PRO A 43 -5.04 -1.72 28.08
CA PRO A 43 -6.22 -0.86 28.19
C PRO A 43 -7.02 -0.86 26.89
N ARG A 44 -8.36 -0.88 26.96
CA ARG A 44 -9.21 -0.92 25.75
C ARG A 44 -8.95 0.24 24.79
N ALA A 45 -8.50 1.39 25.29
CA ALA A 45 -8.09 2.52 24.45
C ALA A 45 -6.97 2.17 23.45
N THR A 46 -6.13 1.18 23.74
CA THR A 46 -5.08 0.71 22.82
C THR A 46 -5.65 0.06 21.54
N SER A 47 -6.92 -0.39 21.56
CA SER A 47 -7.61 -0.84 20.34
C SER A 47 -7.69 0.27 19.30
N LEU A 48 -8.01 1.51 19.70
CA LEU A 48 -8.07 2.66 18.80
C LEU A 48 -6.71 2.97 18.18
N LEU A 49 -5.62 2.78 18.94
CA LEU A 49 -4.27 2.89 18.42
C LEU A 49 -3.98 1.81 17.37
N ALA A 50 -4.38 0.56 17.60
CA ALA A 50 -4.24 -0.53 16.63
C ALA A 50 -5.01 -0.22 15.32
N LEU A 51 -6.23 0.31 15.43
CA LEU A 51 -7.03 0.72 14.28
C LEU A 51 -6.36 1.89 13.53
N ALA A 52 -5.95 2.94 14.25
CA ALA A 52 -5.31 4.11 13.67
C ALA A 52 -4.01 3.74 12.95
N LEU A 53 -3.17 2.91 13.56
CA LEU A 53 -1.93 2.41 12.93
C LEU A 53 -2.25 1.57 11.69
N GLY A 54 -3.25 0.69 11.75
CA GLY A 54 -3.69 -0.08 10.58
C GLY A 54 -4.10 0.82 9.41
N VAL A 55 -4.88 1.86 9.68
CA VAL A 55 -5.29 2.85 8.67
C VAL A 55 -4.09 3.63 8.12
N ILE A 56 -3.18 4.10 8.99
CA ILE A 56 -1.99 4.84 8.57
C ILE A 56 -1.11 3.97 7.66
N TYR A 57 -0.81 2.73 8.05
CA TYR A 57 -0.01 1.83 7.23
C TYR A 57 -0.72 1.44 5.93
N PHE A 58 -2.03 1.24 5.96
CA PHE A 58 -2.82 1.03 4.74
C PHE A 58 -2.63 2.20 3.78
N ILE A 59 -2.86 3.43 4.23
CA ILE A 59 -2.76 4.64 3.39
C ILE A 59 -1.33 4.79 2.85
N LEU A 60 -0.31 4.66 3.70
CA LEU A 60 1.09 4.81 3.30
C LEU A 60 1.48 3.79 2.22
N LEU A 61 1.24 2.50 2.45
CA LEU A 61 1.61 1.44 1.54
C LEU A 61 0.79 1.49 0.24
N TYR A 62 -0.49 1.83 0.33
CA TYR A 62 -1.34 2.01 -0.84
C TYR A 62 -0.87 3.19 -1.69
N THR A 63 -0.51 4.31 -1.06
CA THR A 63 0.03 5.49 -1.74
C THR A 63 1.32 5.15 -2.48
N VAL A 64 2.24 4.40 -1.86
CA VAL A 64 3.47 3.94 -2.53
C VAL A 64 3.14 3.10 -3.77
N SER A 65 2.17 2.19 -3.69
CA SER A 65 1.70 1.42 -4.84
C SER A 65 1.16 2.32 -5.98
N GLU A 66 0.38 3.36 -5.66
CA GLU A 66 -0.15 4.30 -6.65
C GLU A 66 0.93 5.20 -7.25
N VAL A 67 1.94 5.61 -6.47
CA VAL A 67 3.09 6.36 -7.00
C VAL A 67 3.90 5.52 -7.99
N LEU A 68 4.09 4.22 -7.71
CA LEU A 68 4.75 3.29 -8.63
C LEU A 68 3.95 3.10 -9.94
N LEU A 69 2.61 3.09 -9.84
CA LEU A 69 1.74 3.08 -11.02
C LEU A 69 1.96 4.34 -11.85
N LEU A 70 1.91 5.52 -11.21
CA LEU A 70 2.05 6.79 -11.89
C LEU A 70 3.40 6.90 -12.62
N PHE A 71 4.49 6.43 -12.02
CA PHE A 71 5.79 6.36 -12.71
C PHE A 71 5.78 5.42 -13.90
N SER A 72 5.07 4.28 -13.82
CA SER A 72 4.92 3.36 -14.95
C SER A 72 4.17 4.03 -16.11
N ASP A 73 3.08 4.72 -15.81
CA ASP A 73 2.22 5.36 -16.81
C ASP A 73 2.93 6.54 -17.50
N ILE A 74 3.67 7.34 -16.73
CA ILE A 74 4.50 8.44 -17.28
C ILE A 74 5.55 7.90 -18.24
N GLU A 75 6.24 6.82 -17.85
CA GLU A 75 7.26 6.22 -18.70
C GLU A 75 6.64 5.68 -19.99
N GLU A 76 5.53 4.95 -19.90
CA GLU A 76 4.87 4.37 -21.07
C GLU A 76 4.42 5.47 -22.05
N ASN A 77 3.83 6.55 -21.53
CA ASN A 77 3.41 7.69 -22.34
C ASN A 77 4.59 8.44 -22.95
N THR A 78 5.68 8.61 -22.21
CA THR A 78 6.90 9.24 -22.71
C THR A 78 7.50 8.42 -23.87
N ARG A 79 7.54 7.10 -23.73
CA ARG A 79 8.02 6.19 -24.78
C ARG A 79 7.16 6.27 -26.04
N LYS A 80 5.83 6.16 -25.90
CA LYS A 80 4.90 6.28 -27.04
C LYS A 80 5.05 7.62 -27.77
N THR A 81 5.19 8.71 -27.02
CA THR A 81 5.37 10.04 -27.58
C THR A 81 6.67 10.14 -28.38
N ARG A 82 7.77 9.57 -27.86
CA ARG A 82 9.05 9.53 -28.56
C ARG A 82 8.98 8.73 -29.86
N GLU A 83 8.36 7.56 -29.83
CA GLU A 83 8.17 6.72 -31.03
C GLU A 83 7.36 7.43 -32.12
N LEU A 84 6.35 8.23 -31.73
CA LEU A 84 5.55 9.03 -32.68
C LEU A 84 6.34 10.20 -33.28
N LEU A 85 7.25 10.80 -32.50
CA LEU A 85 8.10 11.90 -32.97
C LEU A 85 9.23 11.40 -33.89
N GLU A 86 9.82 10.23 -33.61
CA GLU A 86 10.90 9.64 -34.41
C GLU A 86 10.40 8.95 -35.70
N ARG A 87 9.08 8.69 -35.82
CA ARG A 87 8.44 8.18 -37.05
C ARG A 87 8.03 9.27 -38.05
N LYS A 88 8.25 10.54 -37.73
CA LYS A 88 8.15 11.67 -38.67
C LYS A 88 9.54 12.06 -39.16
#